data_AF-A0AAJ8WSC5-F1
#
_entry.id   AF-A0AAJ8WSC5-F1
#
_cell.length_a   1.000
_cell.length_b   1.000
_cell.length_c   1.000
_cell.angle_alpha   90.00
_cell.angle_beta   90.00
_cell.angle_gamma   90.00
#
_symmetry.space_group_name_H-M   'P 1'
#
loop_
_entity.id
_entity.type
_entity.pdbx_description
1 polymer ?
#
loop_
_entity_poly.entity_id
_entity_poly.type
_entity_poly.pdbx_seq_one_letter_code
_entity_poly.pdbx_strand_id
1 'polypeptide(L)'
;MVEKNWQRVVFCFFFAVFALLLIFRFVPIPFSAYMVQQKIANLLQGDFRYQIQYDWVSLENISPNIQLAVISSEDQRFPEHLGFDFEAIQRAIRHNEKSNKGIRGASTISQQTAKNLMLWHGQNWLRKGLEVPATMLLELTWSKKRILEVYLNIAEFGNGIFGVEAASRYYFKKSAKNLSQNEAALLVAVLPNPIIYKVNKPSLLVRKKQAWILRQMGNLGTEYLSDL
;
A
#
# COMPACT_ATOMS: atom_id res chain seq x y z
N MET A 1 38.22 -2.40 22.98
CA MET A 1 37.19 -3.47 23.02
C MET A 1 35.74 -2.99 22.82
N VAL A 2 35.46 -1.69 22.72
CA VAL A 2 34.08 -1.16 22.52
C VAL A 2 33.61 -1.17 21.06
N GLU A 3 34.50 -1.04 20.08
CA GLU A 3 34.14 -0.93 18.65
C GLU A 3 33.49 -2.19 18.05
N LYS A 4 33.77 -3.38 18.60
CA LYS A 4 33.31 -4.67 18.04
C LYS A 4 31.85 -5.02 18.38
N ASN A 5 31.24 -4.33 19.35
CA ASN A 5 29.88 -4.63 19.80
C ASN A 5 28.81 -3.97 18.94
N TRP A 6 29.08 -2.79 18.37
CA TRP A 6 28.11 -2.10 17.51
C TRP A 6 27.83 -2.88 16.22
N GLN A 7 28.86 -3.43 15.58
CA GLN A 7 28.71 -4.26 14.38
C GLN A 7 27.80 -5.47 14.64
N ARG A 8 27.93 -6.10 15.82
CA ARG A 8 27.07 -7.23 16.23
C ARG A 8 25.63 -6.78 16.45
N VAL A 9 25.39 -5.65 17.11
CA VAL A 9 24.05 -5.10 17.31
C VAL A 9 23.38 -4.79 15.98
N VAL A 10 24.09 -4.11 15.08
CA VAL A 10 23.59 -3.79 13.73
C VAL A 10 23.27 -5.06 12.95
N PHE A 11 24.18 -6.04 12.96
CA PHE A 11 23.95 -7.32 12.32
C PHE A 11 22.72 -8.05 12.89
N CYS A 12 22.61 -8.16 14.22
CA CYS A 12 21.47 -8.79 14.88
C CYS A 12 20.16 -8.08 14.55
N PHE A 13 20.16 -6.74 14.47
CA PHE A 13 18.99 -5.97 14.07
C PHE A 13 18.54 -6.30 12.64
N PHE A 14 19.45 -6.23 11.66
CA PHE A 14 19.13 -6.56 10.27
C PHE A 14 18.74 -8.03 10.09
N PHE A 15 19.39 -8.94 10.81
CA PHE A 15 19.04 -10.36 10.82
C PHE A 15 17.64 -10.58 11.41
N ALA A 16 17.29 -9.92 12.50
CA ALA A 16 15.96 -9.99 13.08
C ALA A 16 14.89 -9.45 12.13
N VAL A 17 15.14 -8.33 11.46
CA VAL A 17 14.25 -7.78 10.42
C VAL A 17 14.08 -8.76 9.27
N PHE A 18 15.17 -9.36 8.78
CA PHE A 18 15.13 -10.35 7.72
C PHE A 18 14.36 -11.61 8.13
N ALA A 19 14.62 -12.15 9.32
CA ALA A 19 13.90 -13.30 9.87
C ALA A 19 12.40 -13.01 10.03
N LEU A 20 12.05 -11.81 10.50
CA LEU A 20 10.65 -11.37 10.61
C LEU A 20 9.98 -11.32 9.24
N LEU A 21 10.65 -10.81 8.20
CA LEU A 21 10.13 -10.82 6.84
C LEU A 21 9.92 -12.23 6.29
N LEU A 22 10.82 -13.17 6.60
CA LEU A 22 10.62 -14.57 6.22
C LEU A 22 9.41 -15.20 6.92
N ILE A 23 9.16 -14.85 8.18
CA ILE A 23 7.95 -15.28 8.90
C ILE A 23 6.71 -14.65 8.26
N PHE A 24 6.70 -13.32 8.09
CA PHE A 24 5.62 -12.57 7.46
C PHE A 24 5.45 -12.83 5.95
N ARG A 25 6.28 -13.68 5.35
CA ARG A 25 6.00 -14.26 4.04
C ARG A 25 4.77 -15.19 4.09
N PHE A 26 4.53 -15.85 5.22
CA PHE A 26 3.53 -16.92 5.34
C PHE A 26 2.43 -16.64 6.36
N VAL A 27 2.67 -15.78 7.35
CA VAL A 27 1.69 -15.52 8.42
C VAL A 27 1.06 -14.13 8.29
N PRO A 28 -0.20 -13.93 8.72
CA PRO A 28 -0.82 -12.61 8.78
C PRO A 28 0.05 -11.56 9.47
N ILE A 29 0.01 -10.33 8.96
CA ILE A 29 0.70 -9.22 9.60
C ILE A 29 -0.22 -8.66 10.70
N PRO A 30 0.22 -8.59 11.97
CA PRO A 30 -0.66 -8.14 13.04
C PRO A 30 -0.84 -6.61 13.06
N PHE A 31 0.17 -5.87 12.60
CA PHE A 31 0.15 -4.42 12.48
C PHE A 31 1.28 -3.95 11.55
N SER A 32 1.15 -2.75 11.00
CA SER A 32 2.19 -2.09 10.22
C SER A 32 2.85 -0.95 10.99
N ALA A 33 4.07 -0.56 10.62
CA ALA A 33 4.73 0.62 11.19
C ALA A 33 3.86 1.88 11.04
N TYR A 34 3.12 2.01 9.94
CA TYR A 34 2.22 3.13 9.75
C TYR A 34 1.02 3.13 10.70
N MET A 35 0.41 1.98 10.97
CA MET A 35 -0.66 1.87 11.98
C MET A 35 -0.17 2.32 13.36
N VAL A 36 1.01 1.86 13.78
CA VAL A 36 1.63 2.24 15.06
C VAL A 36 1.87 3.75 15.10
N GLN A 37 2.42 4.32 14.02
CA GLN A 37 2.63 5.75 13.94
C GLN A 37 1.33 6.54 14.08
N GLN A 38 0.26 6.16 13.38
CA GLN A 38 -1.02 6.86 13.45
C GLN A 38 -1.61 6.80 14.86
N LYS A 39 -1.50 5.65 15.55
CA LYS A 39 -1.94 5.52 16.93
C LYS A 39 -1.18 6.45 17.87
N ILE A 40 0.15 6.50 17.76
CA ILE A 40 1.00 7.38 18.58
C ILE A 40 0.74 8.85 18.26
N ALA A 41 0.64 9.23 16.98
CA ALA A 41 0.42 10.60 16.56
C ALA A 41 -0.90 11.17 17.09
N ASN A 42 -1.98 10.39 17.04
CA ASN A 42 -3.28 10.81 17.60
C ASN A 42 -3.25 10.88 19.13
N LEU A 43 -2.56 9.95 19.80
CA LEU A 43 -2.37 9.99 21.25
C LEU A 43 -1.64 11.26 21.69
N LEU A 44 -0.56 11.64 21.00
CA LEU A 44 0.20 12.86 21.29
C LEU A 44 -0.59 14.14 21.02
N GLN A 45 -1.56 14.10 20.11
CA GLN A 45 -2.49 15.20 19.83
C GLN A 45 -3.67 15.26 20.83
N GLY A 46 -3.73 14.34 21.80
CA GLY A 46 -4.80 14.27 22.79
C GLY A 46 -6.08 13.58 22.31
N ASP A 47 -6.06 12.96 21.13
CA ASP A 47 -7.18 12.12 20.68
C ASP A 47 -7.03 10.68 21.20
N PHE A 48 -7.44 10.49 22.45
CA PHE A 48 -7.48 9.17 23.09
C PHE A 48 -8.58 8.25 22.54
N ARG A 49 -9.51 8.78 21.72
CA ARG A 49 -10.62 8.02 21.16
C ARG A 49 -10.30 7.44 19.78
N TYR A 50 -9.16 7.83 19.18
CA TYR A 50 -8.71 7.26 17.92
C TYR A 50 -8.55 5.73 18.02
N GLN A 51 -9.27 5.00 17.17
CA GLN A 51 -9.23 3.55 17.08
C GLN A 51 -8.83 3.10 15.69
N ILE A 52 -8.01 2.06 15.64
CA ILE A 52 -7.64 1.39 14.41
C ILE A 52 -8.61 0.24 14.22
N GLN A 53 -9.39 0.32 13.14
CA GLN A 53 -10.17 -0.78 12.60
C GLN A 53 -9.28 -1.51 11.60
N TYR A 54 -8.94 -2.75 11.93
CA TYR A 54 -8.07 -3.59 11.14
C TYR A 54 -8.55 -5.04 11.21
N ASP A 55 -8.67 -5.68 10.06
CA ASP A 55 -9.02 -7.09 9.95
C ASP A 55 -8.23 -7.70 8.78
N TRP A 56 -7.47 -8.76 9.06
CA TRP A 56 -6.65 -9.42 8.06
C TRP A 56 -7.49 -10.42 7.27
N VAL A 57 -7.36 -10.38 5.94
CA VAL A 57 -7.98 -11.35 5.04
C VAL A 57 -6.96 -11.87 4.03
N SER A 58 -7.01 -13.18 3.74
CA SER A 58 -6.14 -13.78 2.72
C SER A 58 -6.56 -13.33 1.31
N LEU A 59 -5.61 -13.32 0.37
CA LEU A 59 -5.81 -12.81 -0.99
C LEU A 59 -6.94 -13.53 -1.72
N GLU A 60 -7.11 -14.83 -1.48
CA GLU A 60 -8.14 -15.67 -2.08
C GLU A 60 -9.55 -15.29 -1.59
N ASN A 61 -9.63 -14.61 -0.44
CA ASN A 61 -10.87 -14.06 0.13
C ASN A 61 -11.02 -12.56 -0.12
N ILE A 62 -10.17 -11.97 -0.98
CA ILE A 62 -10.32 -10.62 -1.49
C ILE A 62 -10.86 -10.69 -2.92
N SER A 63 -11.89 -9.90 -3.24
CA SER A 63 -12.45 -9.83 -4.59
C SER A 63 -11.38 -9.55 -5.66
N PRO A 64 -11.34 -10.31 -6.78
CA PRO A 64 -10.47 -10.01 -7.91
C PRO A 64 -10.66 -8.58 -8.43
N ASN A 65 -11.85 -7.99 -8.26
CA ASN A 65 -12.14 -6.63 -8.68
C ASN A 65 -11.25 -5.60 -7.98
N ILE A 66 -10.98 -5.73 -6.67
CA ILE A 66 -10.14 -4.76 -5.97
C ILE A 66 -8.65 -5.04 -6.15
N GLN A 67 -8.25 -6.30 -6.34
CA GLN A 67 -6.89 -6.63 -6.78
C GLN A 67 -6.58 -5.96 -8.11
N LEU A 68 -7.47 -6.11 -9.10
CA LEU A 68 -7.34 -5.48 -10.41
C LEU A 68 -7.43 -3.95 -10.33
N ALA A 69 -8.34 -3.40 -9.52
CA ALA A 69 -8.47 -1.95 -9.35
C ALA A 69 -7.17 -1.33 -8.82
N VAL A 70 -6.55 -1.94 -7.80
CA VAL A 70 -5.28 -1.47 -7.23
C VAL A 70 -4.16 -1.52 -8.26
N ILE A 71 -3.95 -2.67 -8.90
CA ILE A 71 -2.93 -2.83 -9.95
C ILE A 71 -3.15 -1.80 -11.07
N SER A 72 -4.39 -1.71 -11.58
CA SER A 72 -4.71 -0.81 -12.69
C SER A 72 -4.49 0.69 -12.40
N SER A 73 -4.61 1.08 -11.13
CA SER A 73 -4.51 2.47 -10.67
C SER A 73 -3.12 2.85 -10.21
N GLU A 74 -2.49 1.98 -9.42
CA GLU A 74 -1.28 2.28 -8.67
C GLU A 74 -0.04 1.75 -9.39
N ASP A 75 -0.16 0.63 -10.11
CA ASP A 75 1.00 -0.09 -10.64
C ASP A 75 0.63 -1.09 -11.75
N GLN A 76 0.41 -0.59 -12.98
CA GLN A 76 -0.08 -1.40 -14.10
C GLN A 76 0.91 -2.46 -14.60
N ARG A 77 2.18 -2.38 -14.20
CA ARG A 77 3.25 -3.31 -14.59
C ARG A 77 3.75 -4.14 -13.40
N PHE A 78 2.94 -4.22 -12.34
CA PHE A 78 3.31 -4.85 -11.08
C PHE A 78 3.96 -6.24 -11.20
N PRO A 79 3.49 -7.16 -12.08
CA PRO A 79 4.13 -8.46 -12.30
C PRO A 79 5.51 -8.39 -12.97
N GLU A 80 5.77 -7.35 -13.76
CA GLU A 80 6.93 -7.29 -14.68
C GLU A 80 8.22 -6.78 -14.02
N HIS A 81 8.12 -6.00 -12.94
CA HIS A 81 9.29 -5.33 -12.35
C HIS A 81 9.67 -5.89 -10.97
N LEU A 82 10.89 -5.62 -10.51
CA LEU A 82 11.38 -6.01 -9.17
C LEU A 82 11.31 -4.82 -8.21
N GLY A 83 10.10 -4.35 -7.94
CA GLY A 83 9.81 -3.25 -7.02
C GLY A 83 9.89 -1.83 -7.58
N PHE A 84 10.48 -1.61 -8.76
CA PHE A 84 10.59 -0.29 -9.37
C PHE A 84 10.20 -0.32 -10.84
N ASP A 85 9.16 0.43 -11.22
CA ASP A 85 8.84 0.67 -12.64
C ASP A 85 9.63 1.88 -13.14
N PHE A 86 10.80 1.61 -13.72
CA PHE A 86 11.66 2.64 -14.31
C PHE A 86 10.97 3.42 -15.44
N GLU A 87 10.07 2.80 -16.18
CA GLU A 87 9.32 3.51 -17.22
C GLU A 87 8.30 4.47 -16.60
N ALA A 88 7.59 4.05 -15.55
CA ALA A 88 6.70 4.95 -14.82
C ALA A 88 7.47 6.12 -14.21
N ILE A 89 8.65 5.87 -13.65
CA ILE A 89 9.54 6.92 -13.12
C ILE A 89 9.92 7.91 -14.22
N GLN A 90 10.39 7.43 -15.38
CA GLN A 90 10.73 8.31 -16.50
C GLN A 90 9.53 9.08 -17.04
N ARG A 91 8.36 8.45 -17.14
CA ARG A 91 7.10 9.10 -17.54
C ARG A 91 6.71 10.20 -16.56
N ALA A 92 6.85 9.94 -15.26
CA ALA A 92 6.57 10.93 -14.21
C ALA A 92 7.54 12.12 -14.27
N ILE A 93 8.85 11.88 -14.44
CA ILE A 93 9.86 12.94 -14.60
C ILE A 93 9.51 13.82 -15.79
N ARG A 94 9.33 13.25 -16.98
CA ARG A 94 8.97 14.01 -18.20
C ARG A 94 7.66 14.79 -18.05
N HIS A 95 6.71 14.28 -17.28
CA HIS A 95 5.47 15.00 -17.00
C HIS A 95 5.70 16.18 -16.07
N ASN A 96 6.49 15.98 -15.01
CA ASN A 96 6.76 16.99 -13.99
C ASN A 96 7.64 18.13 -14.53
N GLU A 97 8.55 17.85 -15.46
CA GLU A 97 9.34 18.87 -16.17
C GLU A 97 8.47 19.77 -17.06
N LYS A 98 7.36 19.24 -17.58
CA LYS A 98 6.47 19.96 -18.53
C LYS A 98 5.23 20.55 -17.88
N SER A 99 4.97 20.29 -16.59
CA SER A 99 3.69 20.58 -15.94
C SER A 99 3.88 21.38 -14.66
N ASN A 100 3.27 22.57 -14.61
CA ASN A 100 3.12 23.35 -13.37
C ASN A 100 1.94 22.88 -12.50
N LYS A 101 1.22 21.81 -12.88
CA LYS A 101 -0.03 21.36 -12.23
C LYS A 101 0.17 20.29 -11.15
N GLY A 102 1.39 20.16 -10.62
CA GLY A 102 1.73 19.27 -9.52
C GLY A 102 2.57 18.06 -9.92
N ILE A 103 3.24 17.48 -8.93
CA ILE A 103 4.17 16.35 -9.08
C ILE A 103 3.39 15.04 -9.18
N ARG A 104 3.51 14.33 -10.30
CA ARG A 104 3.10 12.93 -10.40
C ARG A 104 4.11 12.04 -9.70
N GLY A 105 3.62 11.17 -8.82
CA GLY A 105 4.39 10.08 -8.24
C GLY A 105 4.50 8.88 -9.20
N ALA A 106 5.46 8.02 -8.93
CA ALA A 106 5.69 6.76 -9.66
C ALA A 106 6.02 5.60 -8.69
N SER A 107 5.46 5.65 -7.47
CA SER A 107 5.72 4.62 -6.45
C SER A 107 4.88 3.38 -6.70
N THR A 108 5.56 2.24 -6.84
CA THR A 108 4.96 0.92 -7.08
C THR A 108 4.21 0.40 -5.84
N ILE A 109 3.41 -0.66 -6.02
CA ILE A 109 2.75 -1.35 -4.90
C ILE A 109 3.79 -1.86 -3.89
N SER A 110 4.92 -2.39 -4.36
CA SER A 110 6.00 -2.89 -3.50
C SER A 110 6.65 -1.79 -2.69
N GLN A 111 6.92 -0.63 -3.29
CA GLN A 111 7.44 0.55 -2.59
C GLN A 111 6.47 1.03 -1.51
N GLN A 112 5.18 1.12 -1.86
CA GLN A 112 4.15 1.53 -0.90
C GLN A 112 4.01 0.52 0.24
N THR A 113 4.13 -0.78 -0.04
CA THR A 113 4.12 -1.86 0.95
C THR A 113 5.31 -1.75 1.89
N ALA A 114 6.53 -1.62 1.36
CA ALA A 114 7.75 -1.43 2.14
C ALA A 114 7.64 -0.22 3.07
N LYS A 115 7.16 0.90 2.50
CA LYS A 115 6.95 2.17 3.20
C LYS A 115 5.98 2.04 4.36
N ASN A 116 4.83 1.38 4.17
CA ASN A 116 3.79 1.31 5.20
C ASN A 116 4.11 0.24 6.25
N LEU A 117 4.73 -0.87 5.83
CA LEU A 117 5.01 -2.00 6.70
C LEU A 117 6.19 -1.73 7.64
N MET A 118 7.31 -1.25 7.09
CA MET A 118 8.59 -1.21 7.81
C MET A 118 9.02 0.20 8.20
N LEU A 119 8.53 1.22 7.49
CA LEU A 119 8.96 2.60 7.67
C LEU A 119 7.84 3.45 8.26
N TRP A 120 8.22 4.63 8.74
CA TRP A 120 7.27 5.65 9.15
C TRP A 120 6.94 6.60 7.98
N HIS A 121 5.82 7.30 8.04
CA HIS A 121 5.49 8.42 7.19
C HIS A 121 6.25 9.68 7.64
N GLY A 122 7.00 10.28 6.71
CA GLY A 122 7.72 11.55 6.89
C GLY A 122 8.44 11.97 5.60
N GLN A 123 8.51 13.27 5.31
CA GLN A 123 9.12 13.79 4.07
C GLN A 123 10.65 13.94 4.14
N ASN A 124 11.35 13.00 4.79
CA ASN A 124 12.81 13.07 4.88
C ASN A 124 13.47 12.25 3.77
N TRP A 125 14.41 12.86 3.04
CA TRP A 125 15.19 12.22 1.98
C TRP A 125 15.94 10.98 2.47
N LEU A 126 16.41 10.98 3.72
CA LEU A 126 17.04 9.82 4.35
C LEU A 126 16.11 8.59 4.37
N ARG A 127 14.82 8.80 4.69
CA ARG A 127 13.82 7.73 4.67
C ARG A 127 13.57 7.23 3.25
N LYS A 128 13.54 8.14 2.26
CA LYS A 128 13.39 7.74 0.85
C LYS A 128 14.57 6.86 0.40
N GLY A 129 15.77 7.11 0.92
CA GLY A 129 16.93 6.25 0.73
C GLY A 129 16.76 4.84 1.34
N LEU A 130 16.10 4.72 2.50
CA LEU A 130 15.80 3.42 3.13
C LEU A 130 14.69 2.62 2.42
N GLU A 131 13.82 3.30 1.68
CA GLU A 131 12.75 2.65 0.91
C GLU A 131 13.33 1.73 -0.17
N VAL A 132 14.48 2.07 -0.75
CA VAL A 132 15.12 1.28 -1.80
C VAL A 132 15.53 -0.12 -1.33
N PRO A 133 16.43 -0.27 -0.32
CA PRO A 133 16.81 -1.59 0.18
C PRO A 133 15.63 -2.34 0.80
N ALA A 134 14.68 -1.66 1.45
CA ALA A 134 13.50 -2.31 2.00
C ALA A 134 12.59 -2.91 0.91
N THR A 135 12.37 -2.18 -0.19
CA THR A 135 11.59 -2.66 -1.33
C THR A 135 12.26 -3.85 -2.00
N MET A 136 13.58 -3.77 -2.24
CA MET A 136 14.33 -4.88 -2.80
C MET A 136 14.27 -6.12 -1.91
N LEU A 137 14.42 -5.95 -0.60
CA LEU A 137 14.35 -7.06 0.35
C LEU A 137 12.97 -7.73 0.31
N LEU A 138 11.89 -6.96 0.22
CA LEU A 138 10.54 -7.51 0.06
C LEU A 138 10.38 -8.27 -1.26
N GLU A 139 10.81 -7.70 -2.38
CA GLU A 139 10.70 -8.35 -3.71
C GLU A 139 11.53 -9.63 -3.81
N LEU A 140 12.69 -9.69 -3.13
CA LEU A 140 13.52 -10.90 -3.09
C LEU A 140 12.95 -11.97 -2.15
N THR A 141 12.22 -11.56 -1.11
CA THR A 141 11.74 -12.49 -0.08
C THR A 141 10.29 -12.88 -0.24
N TRP A 142 9.43 -12.15 -0.94
CA TRP A 142 7.99 -12.39 -1.08
C TRP A 142 7.57 -12.51 -2.55
N SER A 143 6.52 -13.30 -2.83
CA SER A 143 5.90 -13.33 -4.16
C SER A 143 5.05 -12.08 -4.42
N LYS A 144 4.74 -11.78 -5.69
CA LYS A 144 3.85 -10.68 -6.07
C LYS A 144 2.47 -10.80 -5.43
N LYS A 145 1.89 -12.01 -5.44
CA LYS A 145 0.66 -12.32 -4.69
C LYS A 145 0.76 -11.92 -3.22
N ARG A 146 1.83 -12.29 -2.52
CA ARG A 146 2.00 -11.95 -1.10
C ARG A 146 2.18 -10.46 -0.87
N ILE A 147 2.92 -9.77 -1.73
CA ILE A 147 3.09 -8.30 -1.65
C ILE A 147 1.73 -7.61 -1.83
N LEU A 148 0.94 -8.02 -2.83
CA LEU A 148 -0.40 -7.47 -3.07
C LEU A 148 -1.36 -7.74 -1.90
N GLU A 149 -1.33 -8.95 -1.36
CA GLU A 149 -2.12 -9.32 -0.17
C GLU A 149 -1.81 -8.41 1.01
N VAL A 150 -0.53 -8.24 1.32
CA VAL A 150 -0.09 -7.39 2.41
C VAL A 150 -0.47 -5.93 2.14
N TYR A 151 -0.24 -5.42 0.93
CA TYR A 151 -0.64 -4.08 0.53
C TYR A 151 -2.13 -3.82 0.81
N LEU A 152 -3.00 -4.71 0.33
CA LEU A 152 -4.45 -4.60 0.49
C LEU A 152 -4.91 -4.68 1.94
N ASN A 153 -4.15 -5.36 2.80
CA ASN A 153 -4.43 -5.43 4.23
C ASN A 153 -3.87 -4.21 5.00
N ILE A 154 -2.76 -3.61 4.62
CA ILE A 154 -2.15 -2.51 5.41
C ILE A 154 -2.45 -1.11 4.86
N ALA A 155 -3.09 -1.00 3.70
CA ALA A 155 -3.50 0.30 3.15
C ALA A 155 -4.57 0.97 4.02
N GLU A 156 -4.48 2.28 4.20
CA GLU A 156 -5.50 3.07 4.91
C GLU A 156 -6.55 3.56 3.90
N PHE A 157 -7.82 3.21 4.12
CA PHE A 157 -8.96 3.59 3.26
C PHE A 157 -9.80 4.73 3.85
N GLY A 158 -9.51 5.11 5.08
CA GLY A 158 -10.15 6.20 5.81
C GLY A 158 -9.51 6.37 7.18
N ASN A 159 -9.88 7.43 7.91
CA ASN A 159 -9.27 7.74 9.21
C ASN A 159 -9.34 6.55 10.19
N GLY A 160 -8.22 5.86 10.41
CA GLY A 160 -8.17 4.68 11.29
C GLY A 160 -8.79 3.42 10.70
N ILE A 161 -9.07 3.38 9.39
CA ILE A 161 -9.62 2.21 8.69
C ILE A 161 -8.53 1.63 7.82
N PHE A 162 -7.93 0.53 8.29
CA PHE A 162 -6.84 -0.15 7.61
C PHE A 162 -7.29 -1.50 7.07
N GLY A 163 -6.89 -1.77 5.84
CA GLY A 163 -7.19 -3.03 5.19
C GLY A 163 -8.53 -3.04 4.49
N VAL A 164 -8.57 -3.80 3.39
CA VAL A 164 -9.73 -3.86 2.51
C VAL A 164 -10.93 -4.53 3.15
N GLU A 165 -10.75 -5.50 4.05
CA GLU A 165 -11.86 -6.13 4.78
C GLU A 165 -12.52 -5.13 5.72
N ALA A 166 -11.75 -4.45 6.57
CA ALA A 166 -12.27 -3.41 7.46
C ALA A 166 -12.96 -2.29 6.66
N ALA A 167 -12.36 -1.86 5.55
CA ALA A 167 -12.95 -0.84 4.68
C ALA A 167 -14.28 -1.30 4.06
N SER A 168 -14.34 -2.54 3.54
CA SER A 168 -15.53 -3.10 2.93
C SER A 168 -16.67 -3.25 3.95
N ARG A 169 -16.35 -3.72 5.17
CA ARG A 169 -17.31 -3.81 6.27
C ARG A 169 -17.79 -2.45 6.71
N TYR A 170 -16.89 -1.47 6.78
CA TYR A 170 -17.24 -0.12 7.22
C TYR A 170 -18.15 0.59 6.20
N TYR A 171 -17.75 0.65 4.93
CA TYR A 171 -18.43 1.46 3.90
C TYR A 171 -19.58 0.76 3.20
N PHE A 172 -19.49 -0.55 2.96
CA PHE A 172 -20.46 -1.30 2.15
C PHE A 172 -21.18 -2.42 2.90
N LYS A 173 -20.88 -2.60 4.20
CA LYS A 173 -21.50 -3.59 5.08
C LYS A 173 -21.40 -5.03 4.55
N LYS A 174 -20.28 -5.36 3.91
CA LYS A 174 -20.03 -6.70 3.34
C LYS A 174 -18.55 -7.07 3.38
N SER A 175 -18.26 -8.35 3.19
CA SER A 175 -16.88 -8.84 3.04
C SER A 175 -16.21 -8.29 1.78
N ALA A 176 -14.88 -8.07 1.86
CA ALA A 176 -14.04 -7.70 0.72
C ALA A 176 -14.14 -8.69 -0.44
N LYS A 177 -14.48 -9.96 -0.17
CA LYS A 177 -14.75 -10.97 -1.20
C LYS A 177 -15.89 -10.59 -2.15
N ASN A 178 -16.86 -9.83 -1.66
CA ASN A 178 -18.09 -9.48 -2.37
C ASN A 178 -18.09 -8.05 -2.93
N LEU A 179 -16.93 -7.41 -3.02
CA LEU A 179 -16.80 -6.09 -3.64
C LEU A 179 -17.06 -6.16 -5.15
N SER A 180 -17.98 -5.32 -5.61
CA SER A 180 -18.22 -5.08 -7.03
C SER A 180 -17.09 -4.23 -7.63
N GLN A 181 -16.99 -4.20 -8.96
CA GLN A 181 -16.02 -3.34 -9.66
C GLN A 181 -16.17 -1.87 -9.28
N ASN A 182 -17.40 -1.37 -9.15
CA ASN A 182 -17.67 0.02 -8.78
C ASN A 182 -17.17 0.36 -7.38
N GLU A 183 -17.42 -0.49 -6.39
CA GLU A 183 -16.98 -0.28 -5.00
C GLU A 183 -15.48 -0.45 -4.87
N ALA A 184 -14.89 -1.43 -5.56
CA ALA A 184 -13.46 -1.63 -5.64
C ALA A 184 -12.75 -0.37 -6.19
N ALA A 185 -13.20 0.12 -7.35
CA ALA A 185 -12.66 1.33 -7.95
C ALA A 185 -12.84 2.57 -7.05
N LEU A 186 -13.95 2.64 -6.29
CA LEU A 186 -14.20 3.74 -5.36
C LEU A 186 -13.24 3.72 -4.16
N LEU A 187 -12.96 2.54 -3.58
CA LEU A 187 -11.97 2.38 -2.51
C LEU A 187 -10.58 2.77 -3.00
N VAL A 188 -10.19 2.33 -4.19
CA VAL A 188 -8.87 2.66 -4.75
C VAL A 188 -8.76 4.15 -5.11
N ALA A 189 -9.86 4.79 -5.51
CA ALA A 189 -9.87 6.21 -5.82
C ALA A 189 -9.52 7.11 -4.62
N VAL A 190 -9.73 6.64 -3.38
CA VAL A 190 -9.42 7.43 -2.17
C VAL A 190 -8.00 7.23 -1.63
N LEU A 191 -7.31 6.14 -2.01
CA LEU A 191 -5.96 5.78 -1.51
C LEU A 191 -4.90 6.89 -1.57
N PRO A 192 -4.87 7.81 -2.57
CA PRO A 192 -3.86 8.86 -2.59
C PRO A 192 -3.92 9.79 -1.38
N ASN A 193 -5.10 9.98 -0.79
CA ASN A 193 -5.28 10.74 0.42
C ASN A 193 -6.59 10.35 1.12
N PRO A 194 -6.61 9.26 1.91
CA PRO A 194 -7.83 8.72 2.53
C PRO A 194 -8.41 9.62 3.64
N ILE A 195 -7.61 10.57 4.13
CA ILE A 195 -8.06 11.55 5.13
C ILE A 195 -8.88 12.65 4.46
N ILE A 196 -8.52 13.07 3.24
CA ILE A 196 -9.25 14.11 2.49
C ILE A 196 -10.35 13.50 1.62
N TYR A 197 -10.05 12.43 0.89
CA TYR A 197 -10.98 11.78 -0.03
C TYR A 197 -11.88 10.80 0.71
N LYS A 198 -13.19 10.93 0.52
CA LYS A 198 -14.21 10.19 1.28
C LYS A 198 -14.97 9.22 0.39
N VAL A 199 -15.04 7.96 0.81
CA VAL A 199 -15.79 6.90 0.13
C VAL A 199 -17.31 7.13 0.26
N ASN A 200 -17.77 7.52 1.46
CA ASN A 200 -19.20 7.75 1.75
C ASN A 200 -19.74 9.07 1.20
N LYS A 201 -18.87 10.04 0.89
CA LYS A 201 -19.24 11.32 0.26
C LYS A 201 -18.21 11.69 -0.81
N PRO A 202 -18.16 10.95 -1.94
CA PRO A 202 -17.12 11.13 -2.94
C PRO A 202 -17.32 12.45 -3.68
N SER A 203 -16.26 13.26 -3.74
CA SER A 203 -16.25 14.48 -4.55
C SER A 203 -16.23 14.16 -6.05
N LEU A 204 -16.46 15.17 -6.89
CA LEU A 204 -16.34 15.03 -8.35
C LEU A 204 -14.96 14.51 -8.78
N LEU A 205 -13.89 14.90 -8.06
CA LEU A 205 -12.54 14.40 -8.31
C LEU A 205 -12.43 12.91 -8.04
N VAL A 206 -12.96 12.43 -6.91
CA VAL A 206 -12.98 11.00 -6.55
C VAL A 206 -13.79 10.21 -7.57
N ARG A 207 -14.97 10.71 -7.98
CA ARG A 207 -15.80 10.09 -9.04
C ARG A 207 -15.07 10.02 -10.38
N LYS A 208 -14.35 11.08 -10.76
CA LYS A 208 -13.54 11.10 -11.99
C LYS A 208 -12.41 10.07 -11.94
N LYS A 209 -11.71 9.96 -10.78
CA LYS A 209 -10.69 8.92 -10.59
C LYS A 209 -11.32 7.52 -10.63
N GLN A 210 -12.44 7.31 -9.96
CA GLN A 210 -13.19 6.04 -10.00
C GLN A 210 -13.52 5.62 -11.44
N ALA A 211 -14.09 6.52 -12.25
CA ALA A 211 -14.40 6.24 -13.65
C ALA A 211 -13.15 5.91 -14.49
N TRP A 212 -12.04 6.62 -14.23
CA TRP A 212 -10.77 6.33 -14.87
C TRP A 212 -10.24 4.94 -14.50
N ILE A 213 -10.32 4.55 -13.22
CA ILE A 213 -9.92 3.21 -12.74
C ILE A 213 -10.76 2.12 -13.41
N LEU A 214 -12.09 2.29 -13.45
CA LEU A 214 -12.98 1.32 -14.12
C LEU A 214 -12.59 1.07 -15.57
N ARG A 215 -12.21 2.14 -16.29
CA ARG A 215 -11.69 2.01 -17.66
C ARG A 215 -10.36 1.26 -17.70
N GLN A 216 -9.43 1.52 -16.77
CA GLN A 216 -8.16 0.80 -16.72
C GLN A 216 -8.35 -0.69 -16.38
N MET A 217 -9.27 -1.01 -15.48
CA MET A 217 -9.65 -2.39 -15.18
C MET A 217 -10.19 -3.10 -16.42
N GLY A 218 -11.05 -2.44 -17.20
CA GLY A 218 -11.56 -2.98 -18.46
C GLY A 218 -10.47 -3.19 -19.52
N ASN A 219 -9.46 -2.32 -19.56
CA ASN A 219 -8.34 -2.46 -20.49
C ASN A 219 -7.39 -3.62 -20.13
N LEU A 220 -7.17 -3.88 -18.83
CA LEU A 220 -6.30 -4.96 -18.36
C LEU A 220 -7.00 -6.33 -18.37
N GLY A 221 -8.28 -6.37 -18.00
CA GLY A 221 -9.01 -7.62 -17.85
C GLY A 221 -8.63 -8.38 -16.57
N THR A 222 -9.45 -9.35 -16.18
CA THR A 222 -9.23 -10.16 -14.96
C THR A 222 -8.15 -11.23 -15.13
N GLU A 223 -7.89 -11.65 -16.37
CA GLU A 223 -6.84 -12.58 -16.78
C GLU A 223 -5.45 -12.10 -16.35
N TYR A 224 -5.26 -10.77 -16.26
CA TYR A 224 -4.03 -10.14 -15.78
C TYR A 224 -3.61 -10.60 -14.37
N LEU A 225 -4.56 -11.04 -13.53
CA LEU A 225 -4.25 -11.53 -12.19
C LEU A 225 -3.58 -12.91 -12.20
N SER A 226 -3.63 -13.64 -13.32
CA SER A 226 -2.94 -14.92 -13.47
C SER A 226 -1.41 -14.79 -13.56
N ASP A 227 -0.92 -13.59 -13.92
CA ASP A 227 0.51 -13.29 -14.06
C ASP A 227 1.21 -12.99 -12.72
N LEU A 228 0.49 -13.04 -11.59
CA LEU A 228 0.99 -12.76 -10.24
C LEU A 228 1.68 -13.93 -9.55
#